data_AF-A0A2X3EEQ1-F1
#
_entry.id   AF-A0A2X3EEQ1-F1
#
_cell.length_a   1.000
_cell.length_b   1.000
_cell.length_c   1.000
_cell.angle_alpha   90.00
_cell.angle_beta   90.00
_cell.angle_gamma   90.00
#
_symmetry.space_group_name_H-M   'P 1'
#
loop_
_entity.id
_entity.type
_entity.pdbx_description
1 polymer ?
#
loop_
_entity_poly.entity_id
_entity_poly.type
_entity_poly.pdbx_seq_one_letter_code
_entity_poly.pdbx_strand_id
1 'polypeptide(L)'
;MKKTLLVTALFCALLTSGVTVIFLIHEVDSDDTAICRLELSRKALLRVKDDYLRGRFPHWYREKSTLGTLTPELVFGKVTIEDDEYRVPFVAKGPATTLARIGFVDCALMDVEYIAGK
;
A
#
# COMPACT_ATOMS: atom_id res chain seq x y z
N MET A 1 29.11 43.16 -23.14
CA MET A 1 29.72 41.88 -22.70
C MET A 1 29.66 41.66 -21.17
N LYS A 2 29.98 42.65 -20.31
CA LYS A 2 29.84 42.48 -18.84
C LYS A 2 28.41 42.17 -18.35
N LYS A 3 27.39 42.82 -18.92
CA LYS A 3 25.98 42.63 -18.52
C LYS A 3 25.43 41.24 -18.90
N THR A 4 25.80 40.72 -20.08
CA THR A 4 25.38 39.40 -20.55
C THR A 4 26.01 38.27 -19.74
N LEU A 5 27.27 38.42 -19.31
CA LEU A 5 27.95 37.49 -18.41
C LEU A 5 27.32 37.47 -17.00
N LEU A 6 26.89 38.63 -16.50
CA LEU A 6 26.26 38.73 -15.19
C LEU A 6 24.87 38.09 -15.19
N VAL A 7 24.09 38.26 -16.26
CA VAL A 7 22.77 37.62 -16.41
C VAL A 7 22.89 36.11 -16.55
N THR A 8 23.87 35.60 -17.31
CA THR A 8 24.09 34.15 -17.44
C THR A 8 24.56 33.53 -16.13
N ALA A 9 25.47 34.18 -15.39
CA ALA A 9 25.89 33.71 -14.08
C ALA A 9 24.73 33.69 -13.07
N LEU A 10 23.88 34.73 -13.07
CA LEU A 10 22.71 34.79 -12.20
C LEU A 10 21.70 33.68 -12.52
N PHE A 11 21.48 33.41 -13.81
CA PHE A 11 20.57 32.38 -14.26
C PHE A 11 21.07 30.97 -13.92
N CYS A 12 22.37 30.69 -14.09
CA CYS A 12 22.97 29.43 -13.66
C CYS A 12 22.91 29.24 -12.13
N ALA A 13 23.12 30.30 -11.35
CA ALA A 13 22.99 30.26 -9.89
C ALA A 13 21.54 29.98 -9.45
N LEU A 14 20.56 30.58 -10.12
CA LEU A 14 19.12 30.34 -9.86
C LEU A 14 18.67 28.94 -10.26
N LEU A 15 19.20 28.41 -11.37
CA LEU A 15 18.91 27.04 -11.79
C LEU A 15 19.50 26.01 -10.82
N THR A 16 20.76 26.21 -10.40
CA THR A 16 21.41 25.29 -9.46
C THR A 16 20.77 25.34 -8.09
N SER A 17 20.36 26.52 -7.60
CA SER A 17 19.62 26.65 -6.34
C SER A 17 18.20 26.08 -6.41
N GLY A 18 17.50 26.25 -7.54
CA GLY A 18 16.19 25.66 -7.75
C GLY A 18 16.24 24.14 -7.77
N VAL A 19 17.24 23.57 -8.45
CA VAL A 19 17.45 22.11 -8.52
C VAL A 19 17.82 21.54 -7.15
N THR A 20 18.72 22.17 -6.40
CA THR A 20 19.05 21.70 -5.03
C THR A 20 17.86 21.80 -4.08
N VAL A 21 17.00 22.81 -4.19
CA VAL A 21 15.77 22.89 -3.39
C VAL A 21 14.79 21.77 -3.76
N ILE A 22 14.64 21.43 -5.03
CA ILE A 22 13.80 20.29 -5.46
C ILE A 22 14.34 18.97 -4.92
N PHE A 23 15.66 18.76 -4.96
CA PHE A 23 16.29 17.57 -4.38
C PHE A 23 16.11 17.53 -2.87
N LEU A 24 16.36 18.63 -2.14
CA LEU A 24 16.17 18.69 -0.69
C LEU A 24 14.71 18.48 -0.28
N ILE A 25 13.73 18.99 -1.03
CA ILE A 25 12.31 18.75 -0.74
C ILE A 25 11.92 17.29 -1.01
N HIS A 26 12.53 16.62 -1.99
CA HIS A 26 12.31 15.19 -2.22
C HIS A 26 13.05 14.29 -1.21
N GLU A 27 14.22 14.69 -0.73
CA GLU A 27 15.02 13.93 0.25
C GLU A 27 14.49 14.08 1.68
N VAL A 28 13.79 15.19 1.99
CA VAL A 28 13.20 15.44 3.32
C VAL A 28 11.85 14.74 3.53
N ASP A 29 11.40 13.91 2.58
CA ASP A 29 10.23 13.03 2.77
C ASP A 29 10.61 11.54 2.93
N SER A 30 11.90 11.21 2.92
CA SER A 30 12.41 9.85 3.18
C SER A 30 12.97 9.73 4.60
N ASP A 31 12.15 10.05 5.61
CA ASP A 31 12.37 9.49 6.95
C ASP A 31 11.92 8.01 6.90
N ASP A 32 12.76 7.23 6.21
CA ASP A 32 12.60 5.83 5.78
C ASP A 32 12.72 4.86 6.97
N THR A 33 11.84 5.05 7.94
CA THR A 33 11.24 3.89 8.60
C THR A 33 9.77 3.96 8.22
N ALA A 34 9.36 3.10 7.29
CA ALA A 34 7.98 2.96 6.86
C ALA A 34 7.13 2.33 8.00
N ILE A 35 7.08 3.00 9.14
CA ILE A 35 6.40 2.55 10.35
C ILE A 35 4.91 2.61 10.06
N CYS A 36 4.24 1.48 10.26
CA CYS A 36 2.79 1.42 10.18
C CYS A 36 2.15 2.42 11.14
N ARG A 37 1.30 3.30 10.60
CA ARG A 37 0.49 4.23 11.40
C ARG A 37 -0.90 3.67 11.60
N LEU A 38 -1.41 3.70 12.83
CA LEU A 38 -2.77 3.24 13.15
C LEU A 38 -3.85 3.94 12.32
N GLU A 39 -3.68 5.23 12.03
CA GLU A 39 -4.60 6.02 11.20
C GLU A 39 -4.75 5.48 9.77
N LEU A 40 -3.74 4.76 9.28
CA LEU A 40 -3.75 4.15 7.94
C LEU A 40 -4.30 2.71 7.93
N SER A 41 -4.76 2.19 9.08
CA SER A 41 -5.38 0.84 9.15
C SER A 41 -6.57 0.68 8.20
N ARG A 42 -7.35 1.75 7.98
CA ARG A 42 -8.44 1.75 7.00
C ARG A 42 -7.94 1.60 5.57
N LYS A 43 -6.78 2.20 5.25
CA LYS A 43 -6.13 2.08 3.93
C LYS A 43 -5.68 0.64 3.70
N ALA A 44 -5.08 0.01 4.70
CA ALA A 44 -4.69 -1.41 4.64
C ALA A 44 -5.90 -2.33 4.40
N LEU A 45 -7.01 -2.11 5.10
CA LEU A 45 -8.25 -2.86 4.88
C LEU A 45 -8.76 -2.72 3.44
N LEU A 46 -8.82 -1.50 2.91
CA LEU A 46 -9.26 -1.25 1.54
C LEU A 46 -8.31 -1.90 0.52
N ARG A 47 -7.00 -1.88 0.77
CA ARG A 47 -6.00 -2.55 -0.06
C ARG A 47 -6.25 -4.05 -0.12
N VAL A 48 -6.46 -4.70 1.03
CA VAL A 48 -6.79 -6.14 1.10
C VAL A 48 -8.09 -6.46 0.38
N LYS A 49 -9.13 -5.62 0.54
CA LYS A 49 -10.41 -5.82 -0.17
C LYS A 49 -10.23 -5.81 -1.68
N ASP A 50 -9.54 -4.80 -2.20
CA ASP A 50 -9.32 -4.63 -3.64
C ASP A 50 -8.43 -5.75 -4.20
N ASP A 51 -7.32 -6.03 -3.51
CA ASP A 51 -6.35 -7.06 -3.89
C ASP A 51 -6.98 -8.46 -3.89
N TYR A 52 -7.72 -8.81 -2.83
CA TYR A 52 -8.35 -10.12 -2.73
C TYR A 52 -9.42 -10.29 -3.82
N LEU A 53 -10.37 -9.35 -3.94
CA LEU A 53 -11.51 -9.53 -4.85
C LEU A 53 -11.15 -9.40 -6.34
N ARG A 54 -10.22 -8.50 -6.68
CA ARG A 54 -9.90 -8.17 -8.07
C ARG A 54 -8.58 -8.75 -8.53
N GLY A 55 -7.60 -8.82 -7.63
CA GLY A 55 -6.28 -9.37 -7.92
C GLY A 55 -6.28 -10.90 -7.82
N ARG A 56 -6.41 -11.44 -6.62
CA ARG A 56 -6.08 -12.86 -6.36
C ARG A 56 -7.24 -13.83 -6.51
N PHE A 57 -8.39 -13.54 -5.90
CA PHE A 57 -9.55 -14.46 -5.86
C PHE A 57 -10.01 -14.94 -7.24
N PRO A 58 -10.05 -14.10 -8.30
CA PRO A 58 -10.38 -14.55 -9.65
C PRO A 58 -9.47 -15.67 -10.17
N HIS A 59 -8.24 -15.77 -9.68
CA HIS A 59 -7.24 -16.77 -10.09
C HIS A 59 -7.12 -17.96 -9.12
N TRP A 60 -7.70 -17.89 -7.92
CA TRP A 60 -7.68 -18.97 -6.93
C TRP A 60 -8.83 -19.96 -7.13
N TYR A 61 -8.67 -20.87 -8.10
CA TYR A 61 -9.68 -21.87 -8.46
C TYR A 61 -10.17 -22.72 -7.28
N ARG A 62 -9.27 -23.14 -6.38
CA ARG A 62 -9.64 -23.92 -5.20
C ARG A 62 -10.57 -23.15 -4.27
N GLU A 63 -10.29 -21.88 -4.01
CA GLU A 63 -11.10 -21.05 -3.11
C GLU A 63 -12.45 -20.71 -3.71
N LYS A 64 -12.49 -20.37 -5.01
CA LYS A 64 -13.74 -20.18 -5.75
C LYS A 64 -14.64 -21.40 -5.66
N SER A 65 -14.08 -22.59 -5.91
CA SER A 65 -14.81 -23.86 -5.81
C SER A 65 -15.25 -24.16 -4.38
N THR A 66 -14.44 -23.80 -3.39
CA THR A 66 -14.74 -24.04 -1.97
C THR A 66 -15.89 -23.14 -1.50
N LEU A 67 -15.84 -21.85 -1.82
CA LEU A 67 -16.87 -20.88 -1.44
C LEU A 67 -18.16 -21.04 -2.27
N GLY A 68 -18.07 -21.60 -3.48
CA GLY A 68 -19.22 -21.76 -4.38
C GLY A 68 -19.69 -20.45 -5.01
N THR A 69 -18.82 -19.44 -5.10
CA THR A 69 -19.14 -18.13 -5.69
C THR A 69 -17.91 -17.47 -6.31
N LEU A 70 -18.15 -16.60 -7.29
CA LEU A 70 -17.15 -15.69 -7.88
C LEU A 70 -17.09 -14.34 -7.16
N THR A 71 -18.08 -14.04 -6.32
CA THR A 71 -18.23 -12.75 -5.64
C THR A 71 -18.53 -12.98 -4.15
N PRO A 72 -17.53 -13.41 -3.36
CA PRO A 72 -17.72 -13.62 -1.93
C PRO A 72 -17.91 -12.29 -1.21
N GLU A 73 -18.75 -12.30 -0.17
CA GLU A 73 -18.86 -11.17 0.74
C GLU A 73 -17.68 -11.22 1.72
N LEU A 74 -16.99 -10.09 1.94
CA LEU A 74 -15.88 -10.01 2.89
C LEU A 74 -16.33 -9.33 4.18
N VAL A 75 -16.12 -10.01 5.31
CA VAL A 75 -16.33 -9.46 6.64
C VAL A 75 -14.98 -9.28 7.32
N PHE A 76 -14.60 -8.02 7.56
CA PHE A 76 -13.31 -7.67 8.15
C PHE A 76 -13.36 -7.65 9.68
N GLY A 77 -12.31 -8.14 10.30
CA GLY A 77 -12.05 -8.02 11.73
C GLY A 77 -11.24 -6.76 12.07
N LYS A 78 -10.76 -6.69 13.32
CA LYS A 78 -9.91 -5.60 13.78
C LYS A 78 -8.52 -5.70 13.14
N VAL A 79 -8.08 -4.63 12.49
CA VAL A 79 -6.72 -4.51 11.97
C VAL A 79 -5.75 -4.33 13.15
N THR A 80 -4.66 -5.08 13.14
CA THR A 80 -3.56 -4.95 14.09
C THR A 80 -2.26 -4.61 13.34
N ILE A 81 -1.27 -4.11 14.06
CA ILE A 81 0.05 -3.78 13.52
C ILE A 81 1.05 -4.61 14.32
N GLU A 82 1.84 -5.43 13.63
CA GLU A 82 2.89 -6.25 14.21
C GLU A 82 4.04 -6.32 13.21
N ASP A 83 5.28 -6.20 13.67
CA ASP A 83 6.51 -6.33 12.86
C ASP A 83 6.51 -5.50 11.57
N ASP A 84 6.08 -4.24 11.63
CA ASP A 84 5.98 -3.32 10.48
C ASP A 84 5.03 -3.80 9.35
N GLU A 85 4.02 -4.61 9.71
CA GLU A 85 2.94 -5.01 8.82
C GLU A 85 1.56 -4.74 9.42
N TYR A 86 0.59 -4.37 8.58
CA TYR A 86 -0.82 -4.44 8.96
C TYR A 86 -1.33 -5.88 8.81
N ARG A 87 -1.85 -6.43 9.90
CA ARG A 87 -2.56 -7.71 9.89
C ARG A 87 -4.05 -7.44 9.79
N VAL A 88 -4.63 -7.82 8.66
CA VAL A 88 -6.03 -7.58 8.30
C VAL A 88 -6.77 -8.92 8.27
N PRO A 89 -7.35 -9.37 9.40
CA PRO A 89 -8.17 -10.58 9.42
C PRO A 89 -9.50 -10.33 8.70
N PHE A 90 -9.95 -11.28 7.90
CA PHE A 90 -11.28 -11.26 7.28
C PHE A 90 -11.82 -12.65 7.04
N VAL A 91 -13.15 -12.74 6.89
CA VAL A 91 -13.85 -13.94 6.48
C VAL A 91 -14.49 -13.69 5.13
N ALA A 92 -14.12 -14.49 4.13
CA ALA A 92 -14.81 -14.55 2.84
C ALA A 92 -16.00 -15.51 2.96
N LYS A 93 -17.21 -15.02 2.68
CA LYS A 93 -18.45 -15.78 2.74
C LYS A 93 -18.95 -16.09 1.34
N GLY A 94 -19.22 -17.37 1.10
CA GLY A 94 -19.93 -17.85 -0.08
C GLY A 94 -21.15 -18.67 0.31
N PRO A 95 -21.96 -19.08 -0.67
CA PRO A 95 -23.16 -19.89 -0.43
C PRO A 95 -22.83 -21.29 0.10
N ALA A 96 -21.65 -21.84 -0.22
CA ALA A 96 -21.28 -23.20 0.20
C ALA A 96 -20.59 -23.23 1.56
N THR A 97 -19.74 -22.25 1.85
CA THR A 97 -18.96 -22.18 3.10
C THR A 97 -18.37 -20.79 3.31
N THR A 98 -17.64 -20.63 4.42
CA THR A 98 -16.81 -19.47 4.71
C THR A 98 -15.32 -19.85 4.73
N LEU A 99 -14.45 -18.88 4.44
CA LEU A 99 -13.00 -19.02 4.53
C LEU A 99 -12.43 -17.88 5.35
N ALA A 100 -11.77 -18.19 6.46
CA ALA A 100 -11.01 -17.23 7.25
C ALA A 100 -9.63 -17.00 6.63
N ARG A 101 -9.22 -15.73 6.54
CA ARG A 101 -7.94 -15.30 5.98
C ARG A 101 -7.37 -14.15 6.79
N ILE A 102 -6.05 -14.01 6.72
CA ILE A 102 -5.35 -12.82 7.20
C ILE A 102 -4.55 -12.29 6.02
N GLY A 103 -4.81 -11.03 5.65
CA GLY A 103 -3.99 -10.26 4.73
C GLY A 103 -2.90 -9.52 5.51
N PHE A 104 -1.63 -9.78 5.20
CA PHE A 104 -0.49 -9.01 5.70
C PHE A 104 -0.18 -7.93 4.68
N VAL A 105 -0.16 -6.68 5.12
CA VAL A 105 0.13 -5.53 4.26
C VAL A 105 1.43 -4.90 4.70
N ASP A 106 2.42 -4.93 3.82
CA ASP A 106 3.70 -4.23 4.03
C ASP A 106 3.44 -2.72 4.12
N CYS A 107 3.99 -2.08 5.15
CA CYS A 107 3.70 -0.67 5.43
C CYS A 107 4.40 0.32 4.49
N ALA A 108 5.46 -0.11 3.79
CA ALA A 108 6.16 0.69 2.78
C ALA A 108 5.56 0.50 1.38
N LEU A 109 5.50 -0.75 0.94
CA LEU A 109 5.16 -1.15 -0.43
C LEU A 109 3.64 -1.29 -0.64
N MET A 110 2.86 -1.46 0.45
CA MET A 110 1.43 -1.76 0.39
C MET A 110 1.12 -3.05 -0.39
N ASP A 111 2.08 -3.96 -0.47
CA ASP A 111 1.91 -5.30 -1.01
C ASP A 111 1.16 -6.20 -0.03
N VAL A 112 0.41 -7.17 -0.56
CA VAL A 112 -0.47 -8.02 0.25
C VAL A 112 -0.11 -9.50 0.11
N GLU A 113 0.16 -10.13 1.24
CA GLU A 113 0.29 -11.58 1.38
C GLU A 113 -0.87 -12.18 2.17
N TYR A 114 -1.19 -13.46 1.92
CA TYR A 114 -2.33 -14.10 2.55
C TYR A 114 -1.98 -15.45 3.13
N ILE A 115 -2.47 -15.69 4.34
CA ILE A 115 -2.49 -17.03 4.95
C ILE A 115 -3.92 -17.43 5.33
N ALA A 116 -4.10 -18.72 5.59
CA ALA A 116 -5.32 -19.22 6.21
C ALA A 116 -5.45 -18.65 7.63
N GLY A 117 -6.59 -18.03 7.92
CA GLY A 117 -6.96 -17.66 9.29
C GLY A 117 -7.40 -18.90 10.06
N LYS A 118 -7.26 -18.85 11.38
CA LYS A 118 -7.87 -19.83 12.29
C LYS A 118 -9.34 -19.48 12.55
#